data_AF-A0ABD3VLG6-F1
#
_entry.id   AF-A0ABD3VLG6-F1
#
_cell.length_a   1.000
_cell.length_b   1.000
_cell.length_c   1.000
_cell.angle_alpha   90.00
_cell.angle_beta   90.00
_cell.angle_gamma   90.00
#
_symmetry.space_group_name_H-M   'P 1'
#
loop_
_entity.id
_entity.type
_entity.pdbx_description
1 polymer ?
#
loop_
_entity_poly.entity_id
_entity_poly.type
_entity_poly.pdbx_seq_one_letter_code
_entity_poly.pdbx_strand_id
1 'polypeptide(L)'
;MGDLNAKIGSDNVDYEHIMGKHGCGTRNENGERLVEFCSTNNLVVGGTIFPHKEIHKLTWYSPNLRDKNQIDHLMINSMWRRSLLDVKVKRGADVGSDHHLVTAILKLKLRSTGTKVIIRKQFNTERLRSSRVQKEYTVKLENRFKVLQDLQEDDETIDQK
;
A
#
# COMPACT_ATOMS: atom_id res chain seq x y z
N MET A 1 3.11 -4.40 7.88
CA MET A 1 2.07 -5.41 7.55
C MET A 1 2.75 -6.54 6.80
N GLY A 2 2.15 -7.73 6.80
CA GLY A 2 2.64 -8.88 6.04
C GLY A 2 2.73 -10.13 6.88
N ASP A 3 3.30 -11.19 6.30
CA ASP A 3 3.60 -12.44 7.01
C ASP A 3 4.76 -12.22 7.98
N LEU A 4 4.49 -12.45 9.26
CA LEU A 4 5.48 -12.35 10.34
C LEU A 4 5.77 -13.71 10.97
N ASN A 5 5.12 -14.78 10.48
CA ASN A 5 5.19 -16.12 11.06
C ASN A 5 4.92 -16.12 12.59
N ALA A 6 4.05 -15.22 13.03
CA ALA A 6 3.79 -14.93 14.44
C ALA A 6 2.33 -15.26 14.77
N LYS A 7 2.11 -16.17 15.72
CA LYS A 7 0.78 -16.45 16.27
C LYS A 7 0.68 -15.68 17.58
N ILE A 8 -0.09 -14.61 17.60
CA ILE A 8 -0.24 -13.74 18.79
C ILE A 8 -1.25 -14.30 19.80
N GLY A 9 -2.14 -15.18 19.36
CA GLY A 9 -3.15 -15.82 20.20
C GLY A 9 -4.39 -14.95 20.48
N SER A 10 -5.33 -15.54 21.22
CA SER A 10 -6.55 -14.85 21.70
C SER A 10 -6.38 -14.20 23.06
N ASP A 11 -5.38 -14.60 23.83
CA ASP A 11 -5.11 -14.02 25.14
C ASP A 11 -4.52 -12.62 24.99
N ASN A 12 -5.20 -11.65 25.59
CA ASN A 12 -4.85 -10.23 25.55
C ASN A 12 -4.65 -9.62 26.94
N VAL A 13 -4.61 -10.44 28.00
CA VAL A 13 -4.30 -9.97 29.36
C VAL A 13 -2.96 -9.25 29.35
N ASP A 14 -2.89 -8.09 29.99
CA ASP A 14 -1.73 -7.17 30.05
C ASP A 14 -1.35 -6.50 28.70
N TYR A 15 -2.11 -6.80 27.63
CA TYR A 15 -1.86 -6.32 26.27
C TYR A 15 -3.08 -5.63 25.64
N GLU A 16 -4.07 -5.21 26.42
CA GLU A 16 -5.33 -4.64 25.95
C GLU A 16 -5.16 -3.33 25.15
N HIS A 17 -4.09 -2.58 25.40
CA HIS A 17 -3.76 -1.36 24.67
C HIS A 17 -3.34 -1.64 23.22
N ILE A 18 -2.71 -2.80 22.96
CA ILE A 18 -2.23 -3.19 21.61
C ILE A 18 -3.05 -4.30 20.95
N MET A 19 -3.79 -5.09 21.72
CA MET A 19 -4.61 -6.19 21.22
C MET A 19 -6.10 -5.98 21.56
N GLY A 20 -6.97 -6.45 20.68
CA GLY A 20 -8.40 -6.57 20.97
C GLY A 20 -8.77 -7.96 21.49
N LYS A 21 -10.04 -8.13 21.83
CA LYS A 21 -10.60 -9.35 22.43
C LYS A 21 -10.90 -10.47 21.42
N HIS A 22 -10.58 -10.26 20.14
CA HIS A 22 -10.98 -11.15 19.05
C HIS A 22 -9.80 -11.81 18.33
N GLY A 23 -8.62 -11.85 18.96
CA GLY A 23 -7.51 -12.68 18.51
C GLY A 23 -7.89 -14.16 18.42
N CYS A 24 -7.03 -14.97 17.79
CA CYS A 24 -7.29 -16.40 17.59
C CYS A 24 -6.03 -17.24 17.79
N GLY A 25 -6.26 -18.51 18.16
CA GLY A 25 -5.20 -19.49 18.40
C GLY A 25 -4.41 -19.28 19.69
N THR A 26 -3.31 -20.00 19.80
CA THR A 26 -2.38 -19.96 20.95
C THR A 26 -1.12 -19.19 20.55
N ARG A 27 -0.62 -18.37 21.47
CA ARG A 27 0.57 -17.57 21.24
C ARG A 27 1.81 -18.45 21.07
N ASN A 28 2.63 -18.18 20.06
CA ASN A 28 3.95 -18.81 19.89
C ASN A 28 5.08 -17.82 20.22
N GLU A 29 6.33 -18.27 20.21
CA GLU A 29 7.49 -17.44 20.56
C GLU A 29 7.62 -16.18 19.66
N ASN A 30 7.40 -16.33 18.35
CA ASN A 30 7.36 -15.18 17.43
C ASN A 30 6.20 -14.22 17.76
N GLY A 31 5.07 -14.77 18.23
CA GLY A 31 3.93 -14.01 18.72
C GLY A 31 4.28 -13.17 19.94
N GLU A 32 5.01 -13.73 20.91
CA GLU A 32 5.46 -12.97 22.09
C GLU A 32 6.37 -11.81 21.68
N ARG A 33 7.36 -12.07 20.83
CA ARG A 33 8.26 -11.02 20.30
C ARG A 33 7.50 -9.94 19.54
N LEU A 34 6.47 -10.31 18.78
CA LEU A 34 5.65 -9.36 18.04
C LEU A 34 4.78 -8.51 18.97
N VAL A 35 4.20 -9.11 20.00
CA VAL A 35 3.40 -8.42 21.01
C VAL A 35 4.27 -7.43 21.79
N GLU A 36 5.47 -7.84 22.21
CA GLU A 36 6.45 -6.96 22.86
C GLU A 36 6.85 -5.81 21.93
N PHE A 37 7.21 -6.09 20.68
CA PHE A 37 7.50 -5.07 19.67
C PHE A 37 6.35 -4.08 19.50
N CYS A 38 5.10 -4.56 19.44
CA CYS A 38 3.93 -3.70 19.32
C CYS A 38 3.74 -2.82 20.57
N SER A 39 3.97 -3.38 21.75
CA SER A 39 3.88 -2.66 23.03
C SER A 39 4.90 -1.52 23.10
N THR A 40 6.17 -1.81 22.77
CA THR A 40 7.24 -0.81 22.74
C THR A 40 7.00 0.31 21.73
N ASN A 41 6.41 -0.02 20.57
CA ASN A 41 6.23 0.92 19.47
C ASN A 41 4.83 1.56 19.38
N ASN A 42 3.98 1.35 20.40
CA ASN A 42 2.60 1.84 20.41
C ASN A 42 1.81 1.42 19.16
N LEU A 43 1.93 0.16 18.76
CA LEU A 43 1.23 -0.42 17.61
C LEU A 43 0.10 -1.31 18.07
N VAL A 44 -1.05 -1.21 17.42
CA VAL A 44 -2.23 -2.04 17.67
C VAL A 44 -2.35 -3.08 16.57
N VAL A 45 -2.52 -4.35 16.95
CA VAL A 45 -2.68 -5.47 16.01
C VAL A 45 -4.13 -5.54 15.52
N GLY A 46 -4.36 -5.09 14.29
CA GLY A 46 -5.69 -4.92 13.70
C GLY A 46 -6.50 -6.21 13.62
N GLY A 47 -5.85 -7.35 13.37
CA GLY A 47 -6.50 -8.66 13.25
C GLY A 47 -7.17 -9.19 14.53
N THR A 48 -6.99 -8.50 15.66
CA THR A 48 -7.56 -8.86 16.97
C THR A 48 -8.69 -7.94 17.42
N ILE A 49 -8.95 -6.84 16.70
CA ILE A 49 -9.85 -5.75 17.15
C ILE A 49 -11.32 -6.05 16.86
N PHE A 50 -11.62 -6.71 15.73
CA PHE A 50 -12.98 -6.80 15.21
C PHE A 50 -13.61 -8.19 15.42
N PRO A 51 -14.89 -8.26 15.79
CA PRO A 51 -15.59 -9.53 16.06
C PRO A 51 -15.94 -10.27 14.77
N HIS A 52 -14.95 -10.97 14.21
CA HIS A 52 -15.12 -11.79 13.01
C HIS A 52 -15.24 -13.27 13.32
N LYS A 53 -15.85 -14.03 12.40
CA LYS A 53 -15.75 -15.50 12.41
C LYS A 53 -14.30 -15.92 12.15
N GLU A 54 -13.88 -17.07 12.68
CA GLU A 54 -12.50 -17.59 12.51
C GLU A 54 -12.06 -17.68 11.04
N ILE A 55 -12.97 -18.06 10.14
CA ILE A 55 -12.68 -18.06 8.70
C ILE A 55 -12.23 -16.67 8.22
N HIS A 56 -12.69 -15.56 8.79
CA HIS A 56 -12.27 -14.23 8.38
C HIS A 56 -11.04 -13.71 9.14
N LYS A 57 -10.39 -14.54 9.95
CA LYS A 57 -9.16 -14.21 10.70
C LYS A 57 -7.94 -15.04 10.27
N LEU A 58 -8.15 -16.30 9.91
CA LEU A 58 -7.08 -17.25 9.56
C LEU A 58 -6.51 -16.94 8.17
N THR A 59 -5.22 -16.64 8.13
CA THR A 59 -4.52 -16.12 6.95
C THR A 59 -3.80 -17.20 6.18
N TRP A 60 -3.49 -18.35 6.79
CA TRP A 60 -2.72 -19.43 6.18
C TRP A 60 -3.33 -20.80 6.48
N TYR A 61 -3.22 -21.73 5.52
CA TYR A 61 -3.56 -23.15 5.67
C TYR A 61 -2.38 -24.01 5.26
N SER A 62 -2.14 -25.10 6.00
CA SER A 62 -1.16 -26.09 5.55
C SER A 62 -1.59 -26.73 4.22
N PRO A 63 -0.65 -27.20 3.39
CA PRO A 63 -0.98 -27.88 2.13
C PRO A 63 -1.90 -29.11 2.32
N ASN A 64 -1.84 -29.74 3.49
CA ASN A 64 -2.69 -30.88 3.87
C ASN A 64 -4.00 -30.47 4.58
N LEU A 65 -4.27 -29.16 4.68
CA LEU A 65 -5.45 -28.53 5.29
C LEU A 65 -5.69 -28.85 6.78
N ARG A 66 -4.70 -29.43 7.47
CA ARG A 66 -4.81 -29.77 8.90
C ARG A 66 -4.61 -28.56 9.80
N ASP A 67 -3.64 -27.72 9.45
CA ASP A 67 -3.25 -26.57 10.24
C ASP A 67 -3.77 -25.30 9.60
N LYS A 68 -4.20 -24.37 10.45
CA LYS A 68 -4.72 -23.07 10.04
C LYS A 68 -4.25 -22.03 11.03
N ASN A 69 -3.68 -20.94 10.55
CA ASN A 69 -3.02 -19.95 11.40
C ASN A 69 -3.34 -18.53 10.97
N GLN A 70 -3.25 -17.60 11.92
CA GLN A 70 -3.15 -16.16 11.66
C GLN A 70 -1.69 -15.77 11.83
N ILE A 71 -0.98 -15.59 10.71
CA ILE A 71 0.44 -15.22 10.66
C ILE A 71 0.71 -13.95 9.85
N ASP A 72 -0.26 -13.53 9.04
CA ASP A 72 -0.24 -12.25 8.34
C ASP A 72 -0.91 -11.17 9.18
N HIS A 73 -0.15 -10.15 9.57
CA HIS A 73 -0.60 -9.12 10.48
C HIS A 73 -0.59 -7.73 9.86
N LEU A 74 -1.63 -6.97 10.14
CA LEU A 74 -1.65 -5.52 9.93
C LEU A 74 -1.66 -4.85 11.29
N MET A 75 -0.72 -3.94 11.49
CA MET A 75 -0.63 -3.13 12.69
C MET A 75 -0.77 -1.65 12.31
N ILE A 76 -1.31 -0.87 13.23
CA ILE A 76 -1.47 0.57 13.09
C ILE A 76 -1.02 1.26 14.37
N ASN A 77 -0.41 2.45 14.28
CA ASN A 77 -0.08 3.21 15.47
C ASN A 77 -1.37 3.49 16.29
N SER A 78 -1.28 3.35 17.61
CA SER A 78 -2.40 3.47 18.55
C SER A 78 -3.13 4.81 18.43
N MET A 79 -2.42 5.89 18.09
CA MET A 79 -3.01 7.21 17.84
C MET A 79 -4.03 7.20 16.67
N TRP A 80 -3.83 6.30 15.71
CA TRP A 80 -4.69 6.10 14.55
C TRP A 80 -5.61 4.89 14.68
N ARG A 81 -5.70 4.25 15.86
CA ARG A 81 -6.56 3.08 16.09
C ARG A 81 -7.99 3.29 15.60
N ARG A 82 -8.55 4.48 15.85
CA ARG A 82 -9.92 4.85 15.41
C ARG A 82 -10.08 5.04 13.90
N SER A 83 -8.98 5.17 13.17
CA SER A 83 -8.98 5.20 11.70
C SER A 83 -9.06 3.81 11.10
N LEU A 84 -8.69 2.76 11.84
CA LEU A 84 -8.88 1.39 11.39
C LEU A 84 -10.34 0.98 11.62
N LEU A 85 -11.07 0.75 10.53
CA LEU A 85 -12.51 0.42 10.55
C LEU A 85 -12.78 -1.08 10.43
N ASP A 86 -11.89 -1.83 9.78
CA ASP A 86 -12.00 -3.27 9.64
C ASP A 86 -10.64 -3.88 9.32
N VAL A 87 -10.39 -5.11 9.76
CA VAL A 87 -9.31 -5.99 9.29
C VAL A 87 -9.88 -7.40 9.17
N LYS A 88 -9.82 -7.97 7.96
CA LYS A 88 -10.36 -9.30 7.70
C LYS A 88 -9.70 -9.99 6.52
N VAL A 89 -9.78 -11.31 6.54
CA VAL A 89 -9.40 -12.20 5.45
C VAL A 89 -10.53 -12.28 4.42
N LYS A 90 -10.21 -12.01 3.16
CA LYS A 90 -11.14 -12.06 2.03
C LYS A 90 -11.20 -13.47 1.43
N ARG A 91 -12.15 -14.28 1.88
CA ARG A 91 -12.32 -15.69 1.47
C ARG A 91 -12.72 -15.92 0.01
N GLY A 92 -13.32 -14.92 -0.63
CA GLY A 92 -13.72 -15.02 -2.05
C GLY A 92 -12.63 -14.59 -3.04
N ALA A 93 -11.41 -14.26 -2.57
CA ALA A 93 -10.30 -13.94 -3.44
C ALA A 93 -9.41 -15.16 -3.59
N ASP A 94 -9.34 -15.72 -4.80
CA ASP A 94 -8.36 -16.75 -5.14
C ASP A 94 -7.07 -16.07 -5.62
N VAL A 95 -5.96 -16.42 -4.97
CA VAL A 95 -4.62 -15.89 -5.22
C VAL A 95 -3.61 -16.98 -5.57
N GLY A 96 -4.05 -18.24 -5.71
CA GLY A 96 -3.15 -19.36 -6.01
C GLY A 96 -2.07 -19.60 -4.95
N SER A 97 -2.35 -19.27 -3.69
CA SER A 97 -1.44 -19.42 -2.54
C SER A 97 -2.14 -20.15 -1.39
N ASP A 98 -1.34 -20.77 -0.53
CA ASP A 98 -1.75 -21.27 0.79
C ASP A 98 -2.08 -20.13 1.78
N HIS A 99 -1.69 -18.89 1.46
CA HIS A 99 -2.12 -17.67 2.13
C HIS A 99 -3.40 -17.10 1.52
N HIS A 100 -4.20 -16.47 2.38
CA HIS A 100 -5.42 -15.76 2.02
C HIS A 100 -5.20 -14.25 2.13
N LEU A 101 -5.79 -13.51 1.20
CA LEU A 101 -5.71 -12.05 1.16
C LEU A 101 -6.26 -11.41 2.44
N VAL A 102 -5.39 -10.71 3.18
CA VAL A 102 -5.78 -9.85 4.31
C VAL A 102 -6.09 -8.45 3.79
N THR A 103 -7.23 -7.92 4.20
CA THR A 103 -7.71 -6.58 3.83
C THR A 103 -7.94 -5.74 5.07
N ALA A 104 -7.72 -4.43 4.95
CA ALA A 104 -8.05 -3.46 5.98
C ALA A 104 -8.81 -2.28 5.39
N ILE A 105 -9.77 -1.77 6.15
CA ILE A 105 -10.53 -0.56 5.80
C ILE A 105 -10.01 0.57 6.69
N LEU A 106 -9.51 1.63 6.07
CA LEU A 106 -8.92 2.78 6.76
C LEU A 106 -9.72 4.06 6.46
N LYS A 107 -10.05 4.82 7.50
CA LYS A 107 -10.61 6.16 7.42
C LYS A 107 -9.51 7.20 7.64
N LEU A 108 -9.06 7.80 6.54
CA LEU A 108 -8.08 8.89 6.57
C LEU A 108 -8.77 10.23 6.82
N LYS A 109 -8.25 11.01 7.77
CA LYS A 109 -8.60 12.41 7.97
C LYS A 109 -7.40 13.27 7.60
N LEU A 110 -7.30 13.61 6.32
CA LEU A 110 -6.19 14.40 5.81
C LEU A 110 -6.48 15.89 6.00
N ARG A 111 -5.46 16.65 6.40
CA ARG A 111 -5.52 18.11 6.36
C ARG A 111 -5.46 18.55 4.91
N SER A 112 -6.36 19.44 4.49
CA SER A 112 -6.28 20.05 3.17
C SER A 112 -4.96 20.82 3.04
N THR A 113 -4.21 20.57 1.98
CA THR A 113 -2.96 21.30 1.67
C THR A 113 -3.22 22.61 0.93
N GLY A 114 -4.48 23.04 0.83
CA GLY A 114 -4.90 24.13 -0.06
C GLY A 114 -4.84 23.71 -1.54
N THR A 115 -5.57 24.43 -2.38
CA THR A 115 -5.48 24.25 -3.82
C THR A 115 -4.11 24.76 -4.29
N LYS A 116 -3.26 23.89 -4.84
CA LYS A 116 -2.11 24.36 -5.62
C LYS A 116 -2.68 25.14 -6.80
N VAL A 117 -2.58 26.46 -6.76
CA VAL A 117 -2.87 27.30 -7.91
C VAL A 117 -1.83 26.94 -8.96
N ILE A 118 -2.20 26.08 -9.91
CA ILE A 118 -1.42 25.89 -11.13
C ILE A 118 -1.59 27.20 -11.90
N ILE A 119 -0.70 28.16 -11.66
CA ILE A 119 -0.60 29.33 -12.50
C ILE A 119 -0.23 28.80 -13.88
N ARG A 120 -1.18 28.78 -14.82
CA ARG A 120 -0.86 28.52 -16.23
C ARG A 120 0.20 29.55 -16.59
N LYS A 121 1.40 29.07 -16.91
CA LYS A 121 2.50 29.93 -17.33
C LYS A 121 2.07 30.60 -18.63
N GLN A 122 1.59 31.84 -18.57
CA GLN A 122 1.29 32.63 -19.76
C GLN A 122 2.63 33.05 -20.36
N PHE A 123 2.97 32.47 -21.50
CA PHE A 123 4.14 32.89 -22.25
C PHE A 123 3.79 34.16 -23.02
N ASN A 124 4.60 35.21 -22.90
CA ASN A 124 4.48 36.37 -23.76
C ASN A 124 4.87 35.98 -25.19
N THR A 125 3.88 35.88 -26.08
CA THR A 125 4.04 35.49 -27.48
C THR A 125 4.15 36.69 -28.43
N GLU A 126 4.11 37.94 -27.94
CA GLU A 126 4.12 39.13 -28.81
C GLU A 126 5.38 39.20 -29.67
N ARG A 127 6.51 38.75 -29.14
CA ARG A 127 7.79 38.71 -29.88
C ARG A 127 7.76 37.76 -31.07
N LEU A 128 6.89 36.74 -31.07
CA LEU A 128 6.72 35.80 -32.19
C LEU A 128 5.99 36.44 -33.38
N ARG A 129 5.42 37.65 -33.24
CA ARG A 129 4.85 38.41 -34.37
C ARG A 129 5.93 38.88 -35.36
N SER A 130 7.19 38.95 -34.92
CA SER A 130 8.31 39.26 -35.81
C SER A 130 8.74 38.02 -36.58
N SER A 131 8.70 38.08 -37.92
CA SER A 131 9.13 36.99 -38.82
C SER A 131 10.55 36.49 -38.51
N ARG A 132 11.48 37.39 -38.14
CA ARG A 132 12.84 37.03 -37.75
C ARG A 132 12.87 36.16 -36.49
N VAL A 133 12.17 36.60 -35.46
CA VAL A 133 12.12 35.91 -34.15
C VAL A 133 11.39 34.57 -34.28
N GLN A 134 10.35 34.51 -35.10
CA GLN A 134 9.64 33.27 -35.38
C GLN A 134 10.55 32.22 -36.01
N LYS A 135 11.28 32.58 -37.07
CA LYS A 135 12.21 31.65 -37.76
C LYS A 135 13.32 31.17 -36.83
N GLU A 136 13.92 32.07 -36.07
CA GLU A 136 14.98 31.70 -35.12
C GLU A 136 14.46 30.75 -34.03
N TYR A 137 13.22 30.99 -33.56
CA TYR A 137 12.58 30.13 -32.58
C TYR A 137 12.26 28.74 -33.16
N THR A 138 11.73 28.66 -34.39
CA THR A 138 11.46 27.40 -35.10
C THR A 138 12.73 26.55 -35.21
N VAL A 139 13.84 27.12 -35.68
CA VAL A 139 15.12 26.40 -35.80
C VAL A 139 15.61 25.90 -34.44
N LYS A 140 15.51 26.72 -33.38
CA LYS A 140 15.87 26.31 -32.02
C LYS A 140 15.00 25.16 -31.51
N LEU A 141 13.72 25.16 -31.87
CA LEU A 141 12.77 24.14 -31.45
C LEU A 141 13.04 22.82 -32.17
N GLU A 142 13.21 22.87 -33.49
CA GLU A 142 13.60 21.71 -34.32
C GLU A 142 14.91 21.09 -33.81
N ASN A 143 15.95 21.90 -33.61
CA ASN A 143 17.24 21.41 -33.10
C ASN A 143 17.11 20.73 -31.72
N ARG A 144 16.24 21.26 -30.86
CA ARG A 144 16.05 20.72 -29.51
C ARG A 144 15.33 19.38 -29.51
N PHE A 145 14.43 19.16 -30.46
CA PHE A 145 13.60 17.96 -30.53
C PHE A 145 14.02 16.97 -31.62
N LYS A 146 15.06 17.27 -32.39
CA LYS A 146 15.61 16.39 -33.43
C LYS A 146 15.95 14.99 -32.92
N VAL A 147 16.52 14.91 -31.71
CA VAL A 147 16.85 13.64 -31.02
C VAL A 147 15.62 12.73 -30.84
N LEU A 148 14.41 13.29 -30.74
CA LEU A 148 13.18 12.49 -30.60
C LEU A 148 12.65 11.97 -31.94
N GLN A 149 13.01 12.61 -33.06
CA GLN A 149 12.67 12.10 -34.40
C GLN A 149 13.60 10.94 -34.77
N ASP A 150 14.89 11.06 -34.46
CA ASP A 150 15.89 10.02 -34.76
C ASP A 150 15.56 8.69 -34.03
N LEU A 151 14.99 8.75 -32.82
CA LEU A 151 14.57 7.57 -32.06
C LEU A 151 13.33 6.84 -32.63
N GLN A 152 12.49 7.51 -33.44
CA GLN A 152 11.34 6.86 -34.09
C GLN A 152 11.74 6.13 -35.38
N GLU A 153 12.78 6.61 -36.07
CA GLU A 153 13.29 5.97 -37.29
C GLU A 153 14.07 4.67 -36.99
N ASP A 154 14.70 4.57 -35.82
CA ASP A 154 15.40 3.37 -35.37
C ASP A 154 14.45 2.22 -34.95
N ASP A 155 13.20 2.51 -34.55
CA ASP A 155 12.20 1.48 -34.18
C ASP A 155 11.50 0.89 -35.42
N GLU A 156 11.35 1.64 -36.52
CA GLU A 156 10.72 1.15 -37.76
C GLU A 156 11.67 0.26 -38.61
N THR A 157 12.98 0.26 -38.34
CA THR A 157 13.98 -0.52 -39.09
C THR A 157 14.25 -1.92 -38.53
N ILE A 158 13.67 -2.29 -37.38
CA ILE A 158 13.87 -3.61 -36.77
C ILE A 158 12.89 -4.67 -37.31
N ASP A 159 11.78 -4.28 -37.95
CA ASP A 159 10.73 -5.19 -38.44
C ASP A 159 10.94 -5.72 -39.88
N GLN A 160 12.14 -5.56 -40.44
CA GLN A 160 12.53 -6.20 -41.72
C GLN A 160 13.78 -7.06 -41.56
N LYS A 161 13.66 -8.20 -40.87
CA LYS A 161 14.57 -9.34 -41.06
C LYS A 161 13.94 -10.69 -40.75
#